data_AF-A0A924RR43-F1
#
_entry.id   AF-A0A924RR43-F1
#
_cell.length_a   1.000
_cell.length_b   1.000
_cell.length_c   1.000
_cell.angle_alpha   90.00
_cell.angle_beta   90.00
_cell.angle_gamma   90.00
#
_symmetry.space_group_name_H-M   'P 1'
#
loop_
_entity.id
_entity.type
_entity.pdbx_description
1 polymer ?
#
loop_
_entity_poly.entity_id
_entity_poly.type
_entity_poly.pdbx_seq_one_letter_code
_entity_poly.pdbx_strand_id
1 'polypeptide(L)'
;VMQRWAAEIDAEPEVLENRWYQPYAVVQYCRMLYTVQSGTIISKPGAVRWGREQLDSRWTRLIERAWLERPDPSLKSQQKSNPEDARETLEFVRYALEFK
;
A
#
# COMPACT_ATOMS: atom_id res chain seq x y z
N VAL A 1 -13.67 1.18 -7.02
CA VAL A 1 -13.07 0.30 -5.99
C VAL A 1 -12.03 1.03 -5.18
N MET A 2 -10.97 1.58 -5.79
CA MET A 2 -9.90 2.34 -5.08
C MET A 2 -10.44 3.46 -4.17
N GLN A 3 -11.26 4.37 -4.70
CA GLN A 3 -11.82 5.49 -3.93
C GLN A 3 -12.66 5.05 -2.71
N ARG A 4 -13.50 4.02 -2.89
CA ARG A 4 -14.32 3.48 -1.80
C ARG A 4 -13.45 2.88 -0.70
N TRP A 5 -12.45 2.08 -1.08
CA TRP A 5 -11.56 1.47 -0.12
C TRP A 5 -10.70 2.50 0.61
N ALA A 6 -10.29 3.57 -0.07
CA ALA A 6 -9.60 4.69 0.58
C ALA A 6 -10.49 5.36 1.63
N ALA A 7 -11.76 5.61 1.31
CA ALA A 7 -12.72 6.17 2.27
C ALA A 7 -12.94 5.25 3.49
N GLU A 8 -12.96 3.93 3.29
CA GLU A 8 -13.04 2.95 4.38
C GLU A 8 -11.78 3.01 5.28
N ILE A 9 -10.58 3.11 4.68
CA ILE A 9 -9.31 3.26 5.42
C ILE A 9 -9.24 4.62 6.14
N ASP A 10 -9.73 5.71 5.54
CA ASP A 10 -9.76 7.03 6.16
C ASP A 10 -10.74 7.10 7.34
N ALA A 11 -11.85 6.35 7.28
CA ALA A 11 -12.83 6.28 8.36
C ALA A 11 -12.32 5.49 9.57
N GLU A 12 -11.52 4.45 9.34
CA GLU A 12 -10.97 3.56 10.38
C GLU A 12 -9.46 3.35 10.16
N PRO A 13 -8.60 4.37 10.35
CA PRO A 13 -7.16 4.27 10.04
C PRO A 13 -6.43 3.25 10.92
N GLU A 14 -7.01 2.85 12.06
CA GLU A 14 -6.44 1.86 12.97
C GLU A 14 -6.30 0.47 12.33
N VAL A 15 -7.02 0.19 11.23
CA VAL A 15 -6.84 -1.05 10.44
C VAL A 15 -5.42 -1.17 9.88
N LEU A 16 -4.72 -0.04 9.69
CA LEU A 16 -3.32 0.00 9.28
C LEU A 16 -2.35 -0.28 10.42
N GLU A 17 -2.79 -0.32 11.68
CA GLU A 17 -1.98 -0.82 12.82
C GLU A 17 -1.84 -2.35 12.82
N ASN A 18 -1.99 -3.00 11.66
CA ASN A 18 -1.90 -4.43 11.51
C ASN A 18 -0.76 -4.78 10.55
N ARG A 19 0.17 -5.62 11.02
CA ARG A 19 1.40 -6.01 10.31
C ARG A 19 1.15 -6.84 9.04
N TRP A 20 -0.06 -7.37 8.88
CA TRP A 20 -0.49 -7.99 7.63
C TRP A 20 -1.22 -6.99 6.71
N TYR A 21 -2.14 -6.20 7.26
CA TYR A 21 -3.00 -5.31 6.46
C TYR A 21 -2.25 -4.12 5.86
N GLN A 22 -1.37 -3.47 6.62
CA GLN A 22 -0.61 -2.31 6.15
C GLN A 22 0.22 -2.60 4.88
N PRO A 23 1.11 -3.61 4.85
CA PRO A 23 1.87 -3.88 3.63
C PRO A 23 0.99 -4.39 2.48
N TYR A 24 -0.12 -5.08 2.81
CA TYR A 24 -1.12 -5.47 1.82
C TYR A 24 -1.76 -4.24 1.14
N ALA A 25 -2.13 -3.21 1.91
CA ALA A 25 -2.67 -1.97 1.38
C ALA A 25 -1.68 -1.32 0.42
N VAL A 26 -0.43 -1.09 0.83
CA VAL A 26 0.61 -0.48 -0.03
C VAL A 26 0.74 -1.22 -1.37
N VAL A 27 0.89 -2.55 -1.34
CA VAL A 27 1.06 -3.36 -2.57
C VAL A 27 -0.17 -3.27 -3.49
N GLN A 28 -1.38 -3.27 -2.93
CA GLN A 28 -2.61 -3.21 -3.72
C GLN A 28 -2.82 -1.82 -4.31
N TYR A 29 -2.50 -0.74 -3.59
CA TYR A 29 -2.52 0.62 -4.14
C TYR A 29 -1.50 0.79 -5.27
N CYS A 30 -0.28 0.24 -5.16
CA CYS A 30 0.66 0.20 -6.31
C CYS A 30 0.05 -0.49 -7.53
N ARG A 31 -0.70 -1.59 -7.34
CA ARG A 31 -1.37 -2.29 -8.45
C ARG A 31 -2.52 -1.49 -9.05
N MET A 32 -3.31 -0.83 -8.21
CA MET A 32 -4.41 0.03 -8.67
C MET A 32 -3.88 1.22 -9.45
N LEU A 33 -2.86 1.90 -8.95
CA LEU A 33 -2.20 3.02 -9.62
C LEU A 33 -1.62 2.61 -10.98
N TYR A 34 -0.91 1.47 -11.04
CA TYR A 34 -0.42 0.93 -12.30
C TYR A 34 -1.57 0.65 -13.29
N THR A 35 -2.68 0.08 -12.80
CA THR A 35 -3.83 -0.24 -13.64
C THR A 35 -4.48 1.03 -14.20
N VAL A 36 -4.59 2.08 -13.38
CA VAL A 36 -5.09 3.40 -13.81
C VAL A 36 -4.17 3.99 -14.88
N GLN A 37 -2.84 3.92 -14.69
CA GLN A 37 -1.86 4.49 -15.62
C GLN A 37 -1.77 3.73 -16.96
N SER A 38 -1.78 2.39 -16.91
CA SER A 38 -1.44 1.54 -18.06
C SER A 38 -2.63 0.87 -18.74
N GLY A 39 -3.80 0.84 -18.08
CA GLY A 39 -4.96 0.07 -18.53
C GLY A 39 -4.80 -1.46 -18.42
N THR A 40 -3.73 -1.96 -17.77
CA THR A 40 -3.44 -3.40 -17.67
C THR A 40 -3.18 -3.84 -16.23
N ILE A 41 -3.34 -5.15 -15.97
CA ILE A 41 -3.12 -5.73 -14.64
C ILE A 41 -1.77 -6.46 -14.63
N ILE A 42 -0.99 -6.23 -13.59
CA ILE A 42 0.30 -6.90 -13.36
C ILE A 42 0.35 -7.63 -12.01
N SER A 43 1.40 -8.45 -11.88
CA SER A 43 1.74 -9.17 -10.65
C SER A 43 2.12 -8.21 -9.51
N LYS A 44 2.02 -8.69 -8.26
CA LYS A 44 2.44 -7.93 -7.07
C LYS A 44 3.92 -7.47 -7.16
N PRO A 45 4.91 -8.34 -7.50
CA PRO A 45 6.28 -7.90 -7.68
C PRO A 45 6.43 -6.82 -8.77
N GLY A 46 5.69 -6.95 -9.88
CA GLY A 46 5.71 -5.97 -10.96
C GLY A 46 5.23 -4.61 -10.50
N ALA A 47 4.11 -4.55 -9.78
CA ALA A 47 3.56 -3.30 -9.26
C ALA A 47 4.42 -2.65 -8.19
N VAL A 48 5.04 -3.43 -7.31
CA VAL A 48 6.02 -2.91 -6.34
C VAL A 48 7.22 -2.29 -7.05
N ARG A 49 7.75 -2.98 -8.08
CA ARG A 49 8.86 -2.45 -8.87
C ARG A 49 8.47 -1.15 -9.55
N TRP A 50 7.35 -1.15 -10.27
CA TRP A 50 6.82 0.04 -10.93
C TRP A 50 6.60 1.18 -9.94
N GLY A 51 5.99 0.90 -8.78
CA GLY A 51 5.72 1.91 -7.75
C GLY A 51 6.99 2.58 -7.22
N ARG A 52 8.07 1.81 -7.03
CA ARG A 52 9.38 2.35 -6.61
C ARG A 52 10.05 3.22 -7.68
N GLU A 53 9.78 2.95 -8.95
CA GLU A 53 10.43 3.60 -10.09
C GLU A 53 9.65 4.80 -10.61
N GLN A 54 8.32 4.82 -10.47
CA GLN A 54 7.43 5.76 -11.16
C GLN A 54 6.60 6.66 -10.23
N LEU A 55 6.42 6.30 -8.96
CA LEU A 55 5.75 7.17 -7.98
C LEU A 55 6.75 8.15 -7.36
N ASP A 56 6.25 9.16 -6.67
CA ASP A 56 7.09 10.10 -5.90
C ASP A 56 8.10 9.34 -5.02
N SER A 57 9.36 9.74 -5.09
CA SER A 57 10.49 9.06 -4.44
C SER A 57 10.36 9.00 -2.91
N ARG A 58 9.51 9.84 -2.30
CA ARG A 58 9.18 9.74 -0.87
C ARG A 58 8.54 8.40 -0.51
N TRP A 59 7.92 7.72 -1.46
CA TRP A 59 7.24 6.44 -1.25
C TRP A 59 8.14 5.21 -1.42
N THR A 60 9.32 5.37 -2.01
CA THR A 60 10.21 4.24 -2.31
C THR A 60 10.51 3.41 -1.06
N ARG A 61 10.81 4.07 0.06
CA ARG A 61 11.12 3.38 1.33
C ARG A 61 9.92 2.64 1.92
N LEU A 62 8.71 3.23 1.87
CA LEU A 62 7.48 2.58 2.32
C LEU A 62 7.20 1.32 1.49
N ILE A 63 7.29 1.44 0.15
CA ILE A 63 7.02 0.34 -0.79
C ILE A 63 8.04 -0.79 -0.63
N GLU A 64 9.31 -0.46 -0.44
CA GLU A 64 10.37 -1.44 -0.15
C GLU A 64 10.12 -2.20 1.15
N ARG A 65 9.83 -1.48 2.25
CA ARG A 65 9.49 -2.08 3.54
C ARG A 65 8.29 -3.01 3.39
N ALA A 66 7.20 -2.52 2.80
CA ALA A 66 5.98 -3.31 2.61
C ALA A 66 6.22 -4.60 1.80
N TRP A 67 7.12 -4.56 0.83
CA TRP A 67 7.46 -5.74 0.03
C TRP A 67 8.39 -6.72 0.73
N LEU A 68 9.39 -6.22 1.48
CA LEU A 68 10.37 -7.04 2.19
C LEU A 68 9.79 -7.66 3.46
N GLU A 69 8.85 -6.99 4.11
CA GLU A 69 8.20 -7.46 5.33
C GLU A 69 7.29 -8.68 5.13
N ARG A 70 7.25 -9.28 3.91
CA ARG A 70 6.40 -10.41 3.48
C ARG A 70 5.88 -11.19 4.68
N PRO A 71 4.70 -10.83 5.18
CA PRO A 71 4.17 -11.49 6.35
C PRO A 71 3.92 -12.93 5.95
N ASP A 72 4.35 -13.89 6.78
CA ASP A 72 3.70 -15.19 6.75
C ASP A 72 2.19 -14.93 7.00
N PRO A 73 1.31 -15.23 6.04
CA PRO A 73 -0.11 -14.94 6.17
C PRO A 73 -0.75 -15.63 7.38
N SER A 74 -0.14 -16.72 7.86
CA SER A 74 -0.66 -17.52 8.97
C SER A 74 -0.24 -17.03 10.36
N LEU A 75 0.81 -16.21 10.48
CA LEU A 75 1.46 -15.90 11.77
C LEU A 75 1.22 -14.49 12.32
N LYS A 76 0.67 -13.56 11.52
CA LYS A 76 0.73 -12.11 11.84
C LYS A 76 -0.59 -11.34 11.82
N SER A 77 -1.74 -12.03 11.74
CA SER A 77 -3.04 -11.35 11.76
C SER A 77 -3.30 -10.52 13.02
N GLN A 78 -2.55 -10.75 14.12
CA GLN A 78 -2.68 -10.01 15.38
C GLN A 78 -1.47 -9.15 15.76
N GLN A 79 -0.41 -9.10 14.95
CA GLN A 79 0.77 -8.27 15.25
C GLN A 79 0.54 -6.83 14.82
N LYS A 80 0.97 -5.87 15.64
CA LYS A 80 0.98 -4.47 15.27
C LYS A 80 2.02 -4.18 14.19
N SER A 81 1.67 -3.35 13.22
CA SER A 81 2.63 -2.75 12.29
C SER A 81 3.48 -1.69 13.01
N ASN A 82 4.54 -1.21 12.35
CA ASN A 82 5.22 -0.01 12.81
C ASN A 82 4.25 1.19 12.70
N PRO A 83 4.03 1.98 13.77
CA PRO A 83 3.14 3.14 13.73
C PRO A 83 3.50 4.17 12.65
N GLU A 84 4.80 4.32 12.34
CA GLU A 84 5.25 5.20 11.25
C GLU A 84 4.79 4.67 9.89
N ASP A 85 4.92 3.36 9.64
CA ASP A 85 4.48 2.73 8.39
C ASP A 85 2.96 2.82 8.23
N ALA A 86 2.19 2.68 9.33
CA ALA A 86 0.75 2.86 9.30
C ALA A 86 0.36 4.29 8.90
N ARG A 87 0.99 5.30 9.49
CA ARG A 87 0.77 6.72 9.14
C ARG A 87 1.18 7.02 7.70
N GLU A 88 2.37 6.60 7.28
CA GLU A 88 2.84 6.78 5.90
C GLU A 88 1.91 6.07 4.90
N THR A 89 1.34 4.93 5.27
CA THR A 89 0.38 4.22 4.41
C THR A 89 -0.92 4.98 4.24
N LEU A 90 -1.43 5.61 5.29
CA LEU A 90 -2.61 6.47 5.17
C LEU A 90 -2.35 7.66 4.23
N GLU A 91 -1.19 8.29 4.36
CA GLU A 91 -0.77 9.36 3.43
C GLU A 91 -0.60 8.85 2.00
N PHE A 92 -0.09 7.62 1.82
CA PHE A 92 0.07 6.98 0.51
C PHE A 92 -1.27 6.67 -0.14
N VAL A 93 -2.24 6.20 0.63
CA VAL A 93 -3.63 5.96 0.19
C VAL A 93 -4.26 7.27 -0.31
N ARG A 94 -4.09 8.37 0.44
CA ARG A 94 -4.60 9.69 0.03
C ARG A 94 -3.91 10.20 -1.23
N TYR A 95 -2.58 10.08 -1.31
CA TYR A 95 -1.83 10.40 -2.52
C TYR A 95 -2.32 9.62 -3.74
N ALA A 96 -2.66 8.34 -3.57
CA ALA A 96 -3.15 7.53 -4.67
C ALA A 96 -4.49 8.00 -5.25
N LEU A 97 -5.29 8.75 -4.48
CA LEU A 97 -6.53 9.37 -4.96
C LEU A 97 -6.30 10.60 -5.82
N GLU A 98 -5.14 11.24 -5.67
CA GLU A 98 -4.76 12.46 -6.38
C GLU A 98 -3.82 12.19 -7.56
N PHE A 99 -3.34 10.96 -7.68
CA PHE A 99 -2.45 10.52 -8.76
C PHE A 99 -3.16 10.57 -10.12
N LYS A 100 -2.50 11.19 -11.11
CA LYS A 100 -3.01 11.42 -12.48
C LYS A 100 -2.11 10.77 -13.52
#